data_AF-A0A926SSS4-F1
#
_entry.id   AF-A0A926SSS4-F1
#
_cell.length_a   1.000
_cell.length_b   1.000
_cell.length_c   1.000
_cell.angle_alpha   90.00
_cell.angle_beta   90.00
_cell.angle_gamma   90.00
#
_symmetry.space_group_name_H-M   'P 1'
#
loop_
_entity.id
_entity.type
_entity.pdbx_description
1 polymer ?
#
loop_
_entity_poly.entity_id
_entity_poly.type
_entity_poly.pdbx_seq_one_letter_code
_entity_poly.pdbx_strand_id
1 'polypeptide(L)'
;MLKRENKPKKVEARATPQENISLIGSKAEFTTPLPIGANKKGLFWIGLLAITVSGGVITAIFLPGLLNVSSKCGHREGIRFVEAMNKAQQAYYSEKKELSDSLNKLDGGIKAQTKTHTLAIVPSNDKAVFNYAISRKDKHKSYVGGVFVANPGTGSIATIVCEAASPTSNEFENPTYEKGILACGTGTKELSRR
;
A
#
# COMPACT_ATOMS: atom_id res chain seq x y z
N MET A 1 29.44 38.49 -41.10
CA MET A 1 29.93 38.11 -39.76
C MET A 1 28.71 38.05 -38.84
N LEU A 2 28.40 37.04 -38.03
CA LEU A 2 29.16 35.96 -37.42
C LEU A 2 28.36 34.64 -37.53
N LYS A 3 29.09 33.56 -37.79
CA LYS A 3 28.68 32.16 -37.69
C LYS A 3 28.75 31.78 -36.20
N ARG A 4 27.64 31.39 -35.56
CA ARG A 4 27.65 30.82 -34.20
C ARG A 4 27.50 29.32 -34.32
N GLU A 5 28.62 28.62 -34.15
CA GLU A 5 28.70 27.17 -34.02
C GLU A 5 28.06 26.73 -32.70
N ASN A 6 27.13 25.78 -32.78
CA ASN A 6 26.45 25.20 -31.63
C ASN A 6 27.24 23.94 -31.21
N LYS A 7 28.17 24.10 -30.26
CA LYS A 7 28.98 23.02 -29.68
C LYS A 7 28.15 22.24 -28.64
N PRO A 8 28.14 20.90 -28.66
CA PRO A 8 27.38 20.11 -27.69
C PRO A 8 27.97 20.26 -26.28
N LYS A 9 27.09 20.55 -25.31
CA LYS A 9 27.40 20.60 -23.88
C LYS A 9 27.80 19.20 -23.40
N LYS A 10 29.05 19.09 -22.95
CA LYS A 10 29.62 17.93 -22.26
C LYS A 10 28.84 17.70 -20.96
N VAL A 11 28.23 16.53 -20.83
CA VAL A 11 27.58 16.07 -19.60
C VAL A 11 28.67 15.59 -18.65
N GLU A 12 28.92 16.38 -17.61
CA GLU A 12 29.85 16.05 -16.52
C GLU A 12 29.17 15.02 -15.60
N ALA A 13 29.61 13.76 -15.68
CA ALA A 13 29.16 12.70 -14.79
C ALA A 13 29.69 12.93 -13.38
N ARG A 14 28.78 13.10 -12.42
CA ARG A 14 29.09 13.24 -10.99
C ARG A 14 29.52 11.88 -10.44
N ALA A 15 30.82 11.69 -10.31
CA ALA A 15 31.43 10.55 -9.64
C ALA A 15 31.12 10.59 -8.13
N THR A 16 30.50 9.54 -7.61
CA THR A 16 30.44 9.25 -6.18
C THR A 16 31.79 8.69 -5.69
N PRO A 17 32.22 9.01 -4.46
CA PRO A 17 33.50 8.53 -3.92
C PRO A 17 33.55 7.00 -3.87
N GLN A 18 34.54 6.41 -4.55
CA GLN A 18 34.93 5.02 -4.36
C GLN A 18 35.67 4.91 -3.01
N GLU A 19 35.10 4.13 -2.10
CA GLU A 19 35.77 3.67 -0.90
C GLU A 19 36.87 2.67 -1.31
N ASN A 20 38.09 3.05 -0.98
CA ASN A 20 39.35 2.40 -1.24
C ASN A 20 39.59 1.25 -0.25
N ILE A 21 39.02 0.07 -0.53
CA ILE A 21 39.45 -1.14 0.19
C ILE A 21 40.76 -1.62 -0.43
N SER A 22 41.84 -1.30 0.29
CA SER A 22 43.19 -1.81 0.11
C SER A 22 43.17 -3.34 -0.07
N LEU A 23 43.69 -3.75 -1.22
CA LEU A 23 44.09 -5.12 -1.55
C LEU A 23 45.13 -5.62 -0.54
N ILE A 24 44.69 -6.38 0.45
CA ILE A 24 45.55 -7.36 1.09
C ILE A 24 45.38 -8.65 0.31
N GLY A 25 46.34 -8.92 -0.56
CA GLY A 25 46.46 -10.20 -1.25
C GLY A 25 46.70 -11.30 -0.22
N SER A 26 45.65 -12.03 0.14
CA SER A 26 45.78 -13.40 0.63
C SER A 26 45.32 -14.32 -0.47
N LYS A 27 46.29 -14.80 -1.24
CA LYS A 27 46.16 -16.00 -2.05
C LYS A 27 46.05 -17.18 -1.08
N ALA A 28 44.90 -17.34 -0.45
CA ALA A 28 44.57 -18.52 0.32
C ALA A 28 43.90 -19.48 -0.66
N GLU A 29 44.71 -20.29 -1.34
CA GLU A 29 44.26 -21.57 -1.86
C GLU A 29 43.85 -22.42 -0.63
N PHE A 30 42.61 -22.27 -0.19
CA PHE A 30 41.99 -23.16 0.79
C PHE A 30 41.60 -24.47 0.09
N THR A 31 42.63 -25.20 -0.33
CA THR A 31 42.51 -26.62 -0.67
C THR A 31 43.37 -27.37 0.31
N THR A 32 42.98 -27.36 1.58
CA THR A 32 43.38 -28.46 2.46
C THR A 32 42.50 -29.65 2.10
N PRO A 33 43.03 -30.76 1.55
CA PRO A 33 42.25 -31.98 1.51
C PRO A 33 41.89 -32.33 2.95
N LEU A 34 40.58 -32.40 3.25
CA LEU A 34 40.10 -33.00 4.49
C LEU A 34 40.78 -34.36 4.64
N PRO A 35 41.32 -34.74 5.82
CA PRO A 35 41.85 -36.07 6.02
C PRO A 35 40.69 -37.07 5.80
N ILE A 36 40.71 -37.76 4.66
CA ILE A 36 39.79 -38.83 4.32
C ILE A 36 40.21 -40.04 5.16
N GLY A 37 39.81 -40.00 6.41
CA GLY A 37 39.84 -41.11 7.36
C GLY A 37 38.57 -41.07 8.22
N ALA A 38 37.46 -40.57 7.68
CA ALA A 38 36.27 -40.26 8.44
C ALA A 38 35.16 -41.31 8.23
N ASN A 39 34.68 -41.83 9.35
CA ASN A 39 33.51 -42.69 9.44
C ASN A 39 32.33 -42.05 8.69
N LYS A 40 31.73 -42.74 7.71
CA LYS A 40 30.62 -42.21 6.88
C LYS A 40 29.46 -41.64 7.70
N LYS A 41 29.22 -42.22 8.88
CA LYS A 41 28.22 -41.75 9.85
C LYS A 41 28.57 -40.35 10.40
N GLY A 42 29.85 -40.10 10.73
CA GLY A 42 30.31 -38.82 11.26
C GLY A 42 30.22 -37.69 10.23
N LEU A 43 30.54 -37.97 8.96
CA LEU A 43 30.43 -36.97 7.89
C LEU A 43 28.97 -36.54 7.64
N PHE A 44 28.01 -37.46 7.77
CA PHE A 44 26.58 -37.15 7.70
C PHE A 44 26.13 -36.23 8.85
N TRP A 45 26.52 -36.53 10.09
CA TRP A 45 26.18 -35.71 11.26
C TRP A 45 26.85 -34.32 11.22
N ILE A 46 28.11 -34.24 10.79
CA ILE A 46 28.83 -32.96 10.63
C ILE A 46 28.19 -32.12 9.53
N GLY A 47 27.83 -32.74 8.40
CA GLY A 47 27.10 -32.05 7.32
C GLY A 47 25.74 -31.52 7.78
N LEU A 48 24.98 -32.32 8.54
CA LEU A 48 23.70 -31.91 9.11
C LEU A 48 23.84 -30.73 10.09
N LEU A 49 24.89 -30.74 10.92
CA LEU A 49 25.21 -29.64 11.83
C LEU A 49 25.57 -28.36 11.06
N ALA A 50 26.37 -28.45 10.01
CA ALA A 50 26.73 -27.29 9.19
C ALA A 50 25.52 -26.64 8.50
N ILE A 51 24.57 -27.44 8.01
CA ILE A 51 23.35 -26.96 7.37
C ILE A 51 22.43 -26.25 8.36
N THR A 52 22.30 -26.77 9.58
CA THR A 52 21.44 -26.16 10.62
C THR A 52 22.02 -24.86 11.16
N VAL A 53 23.34 -24.78 11.37
CA VAL A 53 24.02 -23.55 11.80
C VAL A 53 23.93 -22.46 10.73
N SER A 54 24.24 -22.80 9.47
CA SER A 54 24.18 -21.83 8.36
C SER A 54 22.74 -21.40 8.05
N GLY A 55 21.78 -22.33 7.99
CA GLY A 55 20.36 -22.03 7.77
C GLY A 55 19.72 -21.19 8.88
N GLY A 56 20.15 -21.38 10.14
CA GLY A 56 19.69 -20.58 11.28
C GLY A 56 20.04 -19.09 11.17
N VAL A 57 21.27 -18.77 10.75
CA VAL A 57 21.70 -17.37 10.54
C VAL A 57 20.94 -16.74 9.37
N ILE A 58 20.74 -17.48 8.28
CA ILE A 58 20.01 -17.00 7.10
C ILE A 58 18.55 -16.70 7.49
N THR A 59 17.87 -17.61 8.18
CA THR A 59 16.46 -17.44 8.57
C THR A 59 16.23 -16.30 9.55
N ALA A 60 17.17 -16.04 10.47
CA ALA A 60 17.06 -14.94 11.44
C ALA A 60 16.99 -13.55 10.78
N ILE A 61 17.62 -13.37 9.61
CA ILE A 61 17.60 -12.09 8.87
C ILE A 61 16.26 -11.87 8.17
N PHE A 62 15.58 -12.94 7.74
CA PHE A 62 14.29 -12.87 7.03
C PHE A 62 13.07 -12.90 7.96
N LEU A 63 13.22 -13.43 9.18
CA LEU A 63 12.14 -13.53 10.17
C LEU A 63 11.48 -12.20 10.62
N PRO A 64 12.18 -11.05 10.77
CA PRO A 64 11.54 -9.82 11.27
C PRO A 64 10.41 -9.30 10.38
N GLY A 65 10.34 -9.70 9.11
CA GLY A 65 9.30 -9.29 8.17
C GLY A 65 7.98 -10.06 8.28
N LEU A 66 7.97 -11.28 8.84
CA LEU A 66 6.83 -12.19 8.76
C LEU A 66 5.77 -11.95 9.86
N LEU A 67 6.20 -11.56 11.08
CA LEU A 67 5.29 -11.40 12.22
C LEU A 67 4.55 -10.05 12.24
N ASN A 68 5.00 -9.05 11.48
CA ASN A 68 4.40 -7.71 11.45
C ASN A 68 3.32 -7.53 10.36
N VAL A 69 2.83 -8.62 9.76
CA VAL A 69 1.83 -8.57 8.68
C VAL A 69 0.38 -8.56 9.22
N SER A 70 0.14 -9.04 10.44
CA SER A 70 -1.21 -9.28 10.96
C SER A 70 -1.99 -8.01 11.34
N SER A 71 -1.37 -7.05 12.06
CA SER A 71 -2.04 -5.81 12.50
C SER A 71 -2.29 -4.83 11.36
N LYS A 72 -1.47 -4.86 10.30
CA LYS A 72 -1.65 -4.03 9.09
C LYS A 72 -2.81 -4.50 8.22
N CYS A 73 -3.30 -5.73 8.42
CA CYS A 73 -4.31 -6.33 7.55
C CYS A 73 -5.67 -5.61 7.68
N GLY A 74 -6.12 -5.34 8.92
CA GLY A 74 -7.44 -4.72 9.14
C GLY A 74 -7.54 -3.26 8.68
N HIS A 75 -6.48 -2.46 8.83
CA HIS A 75 -6.42 -1.09 8.32
C HIS A 75 -6.48 -1.07 6.78
N ARG A 76 -5.69 -1.93 6.12
CA ARG A 76 -5.70 -2.06 4.65
C ARG A 76 -7.02 -2.58 4.11
N GLU A 77 -7.73 -3.39 4.89
CA GLU A 77 -9.04 -3.93 4.51
C GLU A 77 -10.09 -2.81 4.40
N GLY A 78 -10.22 -1.96 5.42
CA GLY A 78 -11.18 -0.84 5.41
C GLY A 78 -10.94 0.14 4.26
N ILE A 79 -9.68 0.54 4.05
CA ILE A 79 -9.29 1.40 2.93
C ILE A 79 -9.65 0.75 1.59
N ARG A 80 -9.29 -0.52 1.39
CA ARG A 80 -9.55 -1.23 0.13
C ARG A 80 -11.04 -1.30 -0.18
N PHE A 81 -11.89 -1.47 0.82
CA PHE A 81 -13.34 -1.45 0.61
C PHE A 81 -13.86 -0.07 0.19
N VAL A 82 -13.41 0.99 0.86
CA VAL A 82 -13.80 2.36 0.48
C VAL A 82 -13.32 2.70 -0.93
N GLU A 83 -12.08 2.34 -1.29
CA GLU A 83 -11.56 2.53 -2.65
C GLU A 83 -12.35 1.73 -3.68
N ALA A 84 -12.71 0.48 -3.38
CA ALA A 84 -13.54 -0.35 -4.25
C ALA A 84 -14.93 0.27 -4.45
N MET A 85 -15.58 0.76 -3.39
CA MET A 85 -16.87 1.46 -3.47
C MET A 85 -16.75 2.75 -4.28
N ASN A 86 -15.71 3.56 -4.05
CA ASN A 86 -15.47 4.77 -4.84
C ASN A 86 -15.26 4.46 -6.33
N LYS A 87 -14.58 3.37 -6.67
CA LYS A 87 -14.40 2.93 -8.05
C LYS A 87 -15.71 2.41 -8.66
N ALA A 88 -16.49 1.66 -7.90
CA ALA A 88 -17.79 1.16 -8.35
C ALA A 88 -18.79 2.30 -8.59
N GLN A 89 -18.81 3.32 -7.72
CA GLN A 89 -19.60 4.53 -7.94
C GLN A 89 -19.18 5.28 -9.21
N GLN A 90 -17.87 5.36 -9.49
CA GLN A 90 -17.39 5.97 -10.74
C GLN A 90 -17.83 5.21 -11.99
N ALA A 91 -17.82 3.87 -11.94
CA ALA A 91 -18.32 3.03 -13.02
C ALA A 91 -19.83 3.22 -13.19
N TYR A 92 -20.59 3.13 -12.09
CA TYR A 92 -22.05 3.31 -12.08
C TYR A 92 -22.47 4.67 -12.65
N TYR A 93 -21.79 5.76 -12.25
CA TYR A 93 -22.05 7.10 -12.80
C TYR A 93 -21.68 7.19 -14.28
N SER A 94 -20.64 6.48 -14.74
CA SER A 94 -20.27 6.48 -16.16
C SER A 94 -21.39 5.89 -17.03
N GLU A 95 -22.11 4.90 -16.51
CA GLU A 95 -23.19 4.19 -17.20
C GLU A 95 -24.56 4.85 -17.04
N LYS A 96 -24.90 5.29 -15.82
CA LYS A 96 -26.25 5.78 -15.47
C LYS A 96 -26.35 7.31 -15.39
N LYS A 97 -25.22 8.01 -15.32
CA LYS A 97 -25.13 9.47 -15.09
C LYS A 97 -25.74 9.92 -13.76
N GLU A 98 -25.81 9.01 -12.79
CA GLU A 98 -26.27 9.23 -11.42
C GLU A 98 -25.37 8.47 -10.43
N LEU A 99 -25.36 8.89 -9.17
CA LEU A 99 -24.66 8.18 -8.09
C LEU A 99 -25.61 7.19 -7.43
N SER A 100 -25.10 6.02 -7.07
CA SER A 100 -25.91 4.99 -6.40
C SER A 100 -26.08 5.30 -4.91
N ASP A 101 -27.27 5.04 -4.39
CA ASP A 101 -27.63 5.07 -2.96
C ASP A 101 -27.48 3.69 -2.27
N SER A 102 -27.18 2.63 -3.02
CA SER A 102 -27.25 1.25 -2.54
C SER A 102 -26.10 0.40 -3.03
N LEU A 103 -25.53 -0.41 -2.12
CA LEU A 103 -24.47 -1.36 -2.43
C LEU A 103 -24.92 -2.42 -3.45
N ASN A 104 -26.21 -2.76 -3.47
CA ASN A 104 -26.75 -3.78 -4.38
C ASN A 104 -26.82 -3.31 -5.84
N LYS A 105 -26.85 -2.00 -6.06
CA LYS A 105 -26.83 -1.39 -7.40
C LYS A 105 -25.40 -1.23 -7.94
N LEU A 106 -24.40 -1.35 -7.08
CA LEU A 106 -23.00 -1.25 -7.46
C LEU A 106 -22.48 -2.60 -7.97
N ASP A 107 -21.89 -2.59 -9.15
CA ASP A 107 -21.19 -3.76 -9.67
C ASP A 107 -19.92 -4.04 -8.86
N GLY A 108 -19.67 -5.32 -8.59
CA GLY A 108 -18.47 -5.76 -7.87
C GLY A 108 -18.71 -6.66 -6.66
N GLY A 109 -19.95 -7.05 -6.37
CA GLY A 109 -20.26 -8.05 -5.33
C GLY A 109 -19.85 -7.62 -3.91
N ILE A 110 -19.88 -6.31 -3.64
CA ILE A 110 -19.49 -5.73 -2.35
C ILE A 110 -20.55 -6.10 -1.32
N LYS A 111 -20.15 -6.90 -0.31
CA LYS A 111 -21.05 -7.28 0.77
C LYS A 111 -21.15 -6.15 1.80
N ALA A 112 -22.37 -5.84 2.23
CA ALA A 112 -22.63 -4.81 3.25
C ALA A 112 -21.93 -5.05 4.60
N GLN A 113 -21.54 -6.30 4.90
CA GLN A 113 -20.82 -6.61 6.13
C GLN A 113 -19.65 -7.55 5.87
N THR A 114 -18.54 -7.25 6.54
CA THR A 114 -17.36 -8.10 6.57
C THR A 114 -17.05 -8.51 8.01
N LYS A 115 -15.97 -9.28 8.20
CA LYS A 115 -15.52 -9.69 9.54
C LYS A 115 -15.04 -8.51 10.39
N THR A 116 -14.70 -7.38 9.77
CA THR A 116 -14.02 -6.26 10.43
C THR A 116 -14.76 -4.93 10.27
N HIS A 117 -15.53 -4.75 9.19
CA HIS A 117 -16.22 -3.49 8.88
C HIS A 117 -17.66 -3.73 8.42
N THR A 118 -18.52 -2.76 8.72
CA THR A 118 -19.83 -2.60 8.12
C THR A 118 -19.72 -1.53 7.05
N LEU A 119 -20.19 -1.85 5.84
CA LEU A 119 -20.16 -0.95 4.70
C LEU A 119 -21.52 -0.29 4.52
N ALA A 120 -21.52 1.01 4.29
CA ALA A 120 -22.73 1.78 4.05
C ALA A 120 -22.50 2.82 2.95
N ILE A 121 -23.57 3.17 2.25
CA ILE A 121 -23.60 4.27 1.29
C ILE A 121 -24.59 5.28 1.82
N VAL A 122 -24.13 6.52 1.94
CA VAL A 122 -24.94 7.65 2.40
C VAL A 122 -24.97 8.69 1.27
N PRO A 123 -26.06 8.80 0.51
CA PRO A 123 -26.22 9.84 -0.50
C PRO A 123 -26.33 11.21 0.19
N SER A 124 -25.68 12.22 -0.39
CA SER A 124 -25.75 13.61 0.10
C SER A 124 -26.63 14.45 -0.81
N ASN A 125 -26.35 14.41 -2.10
CA ASN A 125 -27.12 15.06 -3.16
C ASN A 125 -26.77 14.41 -4.52
N ASP A 126 -27.36 14.89 -5.61
CA ASP A 126 -27.14 14.34 -6.96
C ASP A 126 -25.69 14.41 -7.45
N LYS A 127 -24.83 15.19 -6.76
CA LYS A 127 -23.42 15.37 -7.09
C LYS A 127 -22.47 14.74 -6.07
N ALA A 128 -22.97 14.17 -4.99
CA ALA A 128 -22.13 13.68 -3.91
C ALA A 128 -22.72 12.44 -3.20
N VAL A 129 -21.88 11.42 -3.03
CA VAL A 129 -22.20 10.25 -2.22
C VAL A 129 -21.01 9.89 -1.33
N PHE A 130 -21.31 9.41 -0.13
CA PHE A 130 -20.32 9.00 0.85
C PHE A 130 -20.36 7.48 1.06
N ASN A 131 -19.21 6.85 0.97
CA ASN A 131 -19.05 5.41 1.15
C ASN A 131 -18.31 5.15 2.47
N TYR A 132 -18.99 4.58 3.44
CA TYR A 132 -18.43 4.32 4.77
C TYR A 132 -17.95 2.89 4.91
N ALA A 133 -16.81 2.73 5.58
CA ALA A 133 -16.36 1.47 6.17
C ALA A 133 -16.21 1.67 7.68
N ILE A 134 -17.27 1.35 8.41
CA ILE A 134 -17.37 1.53 9.86
C ILE A 134 -16.81 0.29 10.54
N SER A 135 -15.84 0.47 11.45
CA SER A 135 -15.24 -0.64 12.16
C SER A 135 -16.24 -1.32 13.10
N ARG A 136 -16.24 -2.65 13.09
CA ARG A 136 -17.00 -3.50 14.00
C ARG A 136 -16.23 -3.90 15.26
N LYS A 137 -14.97 -3.49 15.36
CA LYS A 137 -14.08 -3.84 16.47
C LYS A 137 -13.40 -2.58 16.97
N ASP A 138 -13.44 -2.34 18.27
CA ASP A 138 -12.94 -1.12 18.93
C ASP A 138 -11.46 -0.78 18.66
N LYS A 139 -10.70 -1.71 18.09
CA LYS A 139 -9.28 -1.55 17.78
C LYS A 139 -8.96 -1.13 16.34
N HIS A 140 -9.94 -1.05 15.43
CA HIS A 140 -9.68 -0.57 14.07
C HIS A 140 -10.35 0.78 13.83
N LYS A 141 -9.71 1.59 12.99
CA LYS A 141 -10.26 2.87 12.56
C LYS A 141 -11.32 2.67 11.49
N SER A 142 -12.23 3.63 11.41
CA SER A 142 -13.25 3.71 10.37
C SER A 142 -12.79 4.64 9.25
N TYR A 143 -13.33 4.42 8.06
CA TYR A 143 -12.97 5.18 6.86
C TYR A 143 -14.22 5.67 6.16
N VAL A 144 -14.10 6.83 5.51
CA VAL A 144 -15.15 7.40 4.66
C VAL A 144 -14.53 7.80 3.34
N GLY A 145 -15.19 7.44 2.25
CA GLY A 145 -14.85 7.84 0.90
C GLY A 145 -15.86 8.84 0.40
N GLY A 146 -15.41 9.95 -0.15
CA GLY A 146 -16.26 10.88 -0.86
C GLY A 146 -16.16 10.66 -2.36
N VAL A 147 -17.29 10.61 -3.05
CA VAL A 147 -17.36 10.61 -4.51
C VAL A 147 -18.17 11.82 -4.94
N PHE A 148 -17.53 12.71 -5.69
CA PHE A 148 -18.09 13.99 -6.09
C PHE A 148 -18.08 14.15 -7.60
N VAL A 149 -19.18 14.60 -8.17
CA VAL A 149 -19.26 14.98 -9.59
C VAL A 149 -18.64 16.37 -9.74
N ALA A 150 -17.39 16.41 -10.21
CA ALA A 150 -16.64 17.65 -10.41
C ALA A 150 -17.21 18.48 -11.56
N ASN A 151 -17.53 17.81 -12.68
CA ASN A 151 -18.10 18.44 -13.87
C ASN A 151 -19.10 17.48 -14.52
N PRO A 152 -20.42 17.76 -14.42
CA PRO A 152 -21.45 16.90 -15.00
C PRO A 152 -21.34 16.77 -16.52
N GLY A 153 -20.98 17.86 -17.23
CA GLY A 153 -20.88 17.88 -18.69
C GLY A 153 -19.74 17.03 -19.27
N THR A 154 -18.63 16.88 -18.53
CA THR A 154 -17.50 16.03 -18.93
C THR A 154 -17.56 14.65 -18.26
N GLY A 155 -18.48 14.44 -17.32
CA GLY A 155 -18.55 13.24 -16.49
C GLY A 155 -17.35 13.08 -15.55
N SER A 156 -16.65 14.16 -15.22
CA SER A 156 -15.48 14.09 -14.34
C SER A 156 -15.91 13.88 -12.90
N ILE A 157 -15.35 12.86 -12.25
CA ILE A 157 -15.59 12.50 -10.86
C ILE A 157 -14.31 12.68 -10.05
N ALA A 158 -14.42 13.32 -8.90
CA ALA A 158 -13.37 13.47 -7.92
C ALA A 158 -13.64 12.53 -6.74
N THR A 159 -12.60 11.87 -6.23
CA THR A 159 -12.72 10.95 -5.09
C THR A 159 -11.67 11.20 -4.03
N ILE A 160 -12.06 11.05 -2.77
CA ILE A 160 -11.20 11.19 -1.60
C ILE A 160 -11.45 10.03 -0.65
N VAL A 161 -10.45 9.68 0.16
CA VAL A 161 -10.56 8.72 1.25
C VAL A 161 -10.02 9.35 2.52
N CYS A 162 -10.83 9.37 3.56
CA CYS A 162 -10.52 9.94 4.85
C CYS A 162 -10.58 8.84 5.93
N GLU A 163 -9.61 8.89 6.85
CA GLU A 163 -9.53 8.03 8.02
C GLU A 163 -10.01 8.79 9.26
N ALA A 164 -10.83 8.17 10.09
CA ALA A 164 -11.20 8.72 11.39
C ALA A 164 -9.99 8.80 12.33
N ALA A 165 -9.80 9.93 13.03
CA ALA A 165 -8.67 10.11 13.94
C ALA A 165 -8.66 9.08 15.09
N SER A 166 -9.84 8.67 15.54
CA SER A 166 -10.05 7.64 16.57
C SER A 166 -10.93 6.50 16.04
N PRO A 167 -10.81 5.28 16.61
CA PRO A 167 -11.79 4.22 16.38
C PRO A 167 -13.20 4.72 16.68
N THR A 168 -14.12 4.53 15.74
CA THR A 168 -15.54 4.91 15.88
C THR A 168 -16.40 3.80 15.29
N SER A 169 -17.47 3.45 15.98
CA SER A 169 -18.48 2.49 15.51
C SER A 169 -19.68 3.19 14.85
N ASN A 170 -19.64 4.51 14.70
CA ASN A 170 -20.69 5.33 14.10
C ASN A 170 -20.16 6.11 12.90
N GLU A 171 -21.09 6.61 12.07
CA GLU A 171 -20.81 7.60 11.04
C GLU A 171 -20.20 8.87 11.66
N PHE A 172 -19.35 9.53 10.88
CA PHE A 172 -18.58 10.70 11.29
C PHE A 172 -18.49 11.70 10.14
N GLU A 173 -17.86 12.84 10.41
CA GLU A 173 -17.79 13.99 9.51
C GLU A 173 -17.40 13.61 8.07
N ASN A 174 -18.21 14.08 7.14
CA ASN A 174 -18.09 13.77 5.73
C ASN A 174 -16.96 14.56 5.08
N PRO A 175 -16.31 14.01 4.04
CA PRO A 175 -15.44 14.79 3.18
C PRO A 175 -16.24 15.89 2.46
N THR A 176 -15.57 16.98 2.10
CA THR A 176 -16.15 18.09 1.37
C THR A 176 -15.47 18.28 0.02
N TYR A 177 -16.21 18.87 -0.92
CA TYR A 177 -15.70 19.28 -2.22
C TYR A 177 -16.16 20.70 -2.52
N GLU A 178 -15.25 21.65 -2.32
CA GLU A 178 -15.53 23.07 -2.51
C GLU A 178 -14.52 23.69 -3.48
N LYS A 179 -15.03 24.37 -4.51
CA LYS A 179 -14.21 25.10 -5.50
C LYS A 179 -13.09 24.26 -6.13
N GLY A 180 -13.32 22.96 -6.34
CA GLY A 180 -12.34 22.06 -6.93
C GLY A 180 -11.39 21.39 -5.94
N ILE A 181 -11.49 21.70 -4.65
CA ILE A 181 -10.62 21.17 -3.60
C ILE A 181 -11.39 20.11 -2.81
N LEU A 182 -10.80 18.92 -2.70
CA LEU A 182 -11.28 17.86 -1.81
C LEU A 182 -10.65 18.04 -0.44
N ALA A 183 -11.45 17.92 0.62
CA ALA A 183 -10.96 17.99 1.99
C ALA A 183 -11.66 16.97 2.88
N CYS A 184 -10.94 16.47 3.87
CA CYS A 184 -11.50 15.60 4.91
C CYS A 184 -12.15 16.44 6.03
N GLY A 185 -13.26 15.95 6.58
CA GLY A 185 -13.97 16.61 7.67
C GLY A 185 -13.15 16.70 8.97
N THR A 186 -13.60 17.53 9.92
CA THR A 186 -12.90 17.71 11.20
C THR A 186 -12.75 16.38 11.95
N GLY A 187 -11.58 16.14 12.54
CA GLY A 187 -11.29 14.88 13.24
C GLY A 187 -11.02 13.69 12.30
N THR A 188 -10.78 13.95 11.01
CA THR A 188 -10.39 12.93 10.04
C THR A 188 -9.12 13.33 9.30
N LYS A 189 -8.41 12.35 8.75
CA LYS A 189 -7.14 12.54 8.05
C LYS A 189 -7.24 11.99 6.63
N GLU A 190 -6.81 12.79 5.66
CA GLU A 190 -6.72 12.33 4.27
C GLU A 190 -5.65 11.24 4.12
N LEU A 191 -6.04 10.16 3.45
CA LEU A 191 -5.10 9.11 3.06
C LEU A 191 -4.60 9.41 1.65
N SER A 192 -3.35 9.86 1.57
CA SER A 192 -2.68 10.08 0.28
C SER A 192 -2.64 8.79 -0.51
N ARG A 193 -3.18 8.84 -1.74
CA ARG A 193 -3.05 7.78 -2.76
C ARG A 193 -1.53 7.59 -3.02
N ARG A 194 -0.96 6.46 -2.57
CA ARG A 194 0.43 6.08 -2.83
C ARG A 194 0.53 5.22 -4.08
#